data_AF-A0A8I6YP78-F1
#
_entry.id   AF-A0A8I6YP78-F1
#
_cell.length_a   1.000
_cell.length_b   1.000
_cell.length_c   1.000
_cell.angle_alpha   90.00
_cell.angle_beta   90.00
_cell.angle_gamma   90.00
#
_symmetry.space_group_name_H-M   'P 1'
#
loop_
_entity.id
_entity.type
_entity.pdbx_description
1 polymer ?
#
loop_
_entity_poly.entity_id
_entity_poly.type
_entity_poly.pdbx_seq_one_letter_code
_entity_poly.pdbx_strand_id
1 'polypeptide(L)'
;MIKLAFLVREAALLLCLLISQATSTSHGQASVSGACISSERDALLSFKASLLDPAGILSSWQGEDCCQWKGVRCSSRTGHLIKLNLRNVDMVHYMDYYMYDYSYPNMSRSLSLSAGEMSSSLATLQHLRYLDLSWNDFNGTSIPVFLASLKNLRKRCCEEGGDV
;
A
#
# COMPACT_ATOMS: atom_id res chain seq x y z
N MET A 1 -6.47 -59.34 -3.20
CA MET A 1 -6.77 -57.96 -3.65
C MET A 1 -6.43 -56.90 -2.59
N ILE A 2 -6.71 -57.11 -1.30
CA ILE A 2 -6.44 -56.13 -0.21
C ILE A 2 -4.93 -55.84 0.00
N LYS A 3 -4.05 -56.84 -0.11
CA LYS A 3 -2.58 -56.65 -0.03
C LYS A 3 -2.00 -55.75 -1.12
N LEU A 4 -2.60 -55.77 -2.32
CA LEU A 4 -2.15 -54.95 -3.45
C LEU A 4 -2.52 -53.47 -3.25
N ALA A 5 -3.70 -53.20 -2.70
CA ALA A 5 -4.15 -51.84 -2.37
C ALA A 5 -3.30 -51.19 -1.26
N PHE A 6 -2.81 -51.99 -0.30
CA PHE A 6 -1.89 -51.50 0.76
C PHE A 6 -0.53 -51.11 0.18
N LEU A 7 0.04 -51.95 -0.69
CA LEU A 7 1.33 -51.66 -1.34
C LEU A 7 1.26 -50.42 -2.25
N VAL A 8 0.13 -50.18 -2.92
CA VAL A 8 -0.08 -48.98 -3.76
C VAL A 8 -0.19 -47.70 -2.92
N ARG A 9 -0.83 -47.76 -1.73
CA ARG A 9 -0.93 -46.60 -0.82
C ARG A 9 0.41 -46.20 -0.23
N GLU A 10 1.21 -47.17 0.22
CA GLU A 10 2.55 -46.90 0.77
C GLU A 10 3.50 -46.37 -0.31
N ALA A 11 3.43 -46.93 -1.53
CA ALA A 11 4.21 -46.42 -2.67
C ALA A 11 3.81 -44.98 -3.07
N ALA A 12 2.52 -44.64 -3.00
CA ALA A 12 2.05 -43.27 -3.29
C ALA A 12 2.47 -42.26 -2.21
N LEU A 13 2.48 -42.64 -0.92
CA LEU A 13 2.97 -41.79 0.17
C LEU A 13 4.48 -41.54 0.06
N LEU A 14 5.25 -42.57 -0.29
CA LEU A 14 6.69 -42.45 -0.55
C LEU A 14 6.98 -41.56 -1.77
N LEU A 15 6.16 -41.63 -2.82
CA LEU A 15 6.30 -40.76 -3.99
C LEU A 15 6.01 -39.28 -3.64
N CYS A 16 5.00 -39.00 -2.81
CA CYS A 16 4.71 -37.64 -2.34
C CYS A 16 5.85 -37.04 -1.48
N LEU A 17 6.51 -37.85 -0.65
CA LEU A 17 7.64 -37.40 0.17
C LEU A 17 8.89 -37.06 -0.66
N LEU A 18 9.09 -37.71 -1.81
CA LEU A 18 10.21 -37.43 -2.72
C LEU A 18 10.01 -36.12 -3.51
N ILE A 19 8.76 -35.74 -3.81
CA ILE A 19 8.45 -34.49 -4.53
C ILE A 19 8.67 -33.25 -3.64
N SER A 20 8.50 -33.39 -2.31
CA SER A 20 8.68 -32.29 -1.34
C SER A 20 10.13 -31.84 -1.14
N GLN A 21 11.13 -32.57 -1.66
CA GLN A 21 12.55 -32.24 -1.46
C GLN A 21 13.19 -31.49 -2.65
N ALA A 22 12.42 -31.16 -3.68
CA ALA A 22 12.88 -30.35 -4.80
C ALA A 22 12.44 -28.88 -4.67
N THR A 23 12.89 -28.20 -3.61
CA THR A 23 13.02 -26.74 -3.65
C THR A 23 14.50 -26.41 -3.64
N SER A 24 15.07 -26.28 -4.84
CA SER A 24 16.40 -25.72 -5.00
C SER A 24 16.37 -24.30 -4.46
N THR A 25 17.02 -24.07 -3.32
CA THR A 25 17.34 -22.73 -2.85
C THR A 25 18.34 -22.14 -3.82
N SER A 26 17.85 -21.45 -4.85
CA SER A 26 18.68 -20.46 -5.50
C SER A 26 18.91 -19.36 -4.47
N HIS A 27 20.06 -19.40 -3.80
CA HIS A 27 20.69 -18.19 -3.28
C HIS A 27 21.14 -17.38 -4.49
N GLY A 28 20.17 -16.85 -5.24
CA GLY A 28 20.41 -15.70 -6.08
C GLY A 28 20.83 -14.60 -5.13
N GLN A 29 22.12 -14.27 -5.12
CA GLN A 29 22.55 -12.94 -4.70
C GLN A 29 21.77 -11.96 -5.58
N ALA A 30 20.63 -11.51 -5.06
CA ALA A 30 19.90 -10.42 -5.65
C ALA A 30 20.87 -9.24 -5.64
N SER A 31 21.33 -8.89 -6.84
CA SER A 31 21.87 -7.56 -7.08
C SER A 31 20.95 -6.57 -6.40
N VAL A 32 21.49 -5.75 -5.50
CA VAL A 32 20.79 -4.64 -4.84
C VAL A 32 20.48 -3.61 -5.93
N SER A 33 19.48 -3.92 -6.75
CA SER A 33 19.03 -3.13 -7.87
C SER A 33 17.60 -2.72 -7.58
N GLY A 34 17.44 -1.58 -6.90
CA GLY A 34 16.33 -0.63 -7.03
C GLY A 34 14.88 -1.08 -6.79
N ALA A 35 14.56 -2.37 -6.73
CA ALA A 35 13.20 -2.87 -6.76
C ALA A 35 12.56 -2.82 -5.37
N CYS A 36 11.34 -2.30 -5.33
CA CYS A 36 10.47 -2.34 -4.17
C CYS A 36 10.30 -3.74 -3.58
N ILE A 37 10.19 -3.80 -2.25
CA ILE A 37 9.87 -5.02 -1.52
C ILE A 37 8.43 -5.44 -1.85
N SER A 38 8.24 -6.70 -2.27
CA SER A 38 6.94 -7.20 -2.74
C SER A 38 5.82 -7.04 -1.73
N SER A 39 6.08 -7.32 -0.45
CA SER A 39 5.06 -7.16 0.60
C SER A 39 4.66 -5.69 0.84
N GLU A 40 5.58 -4.74 0.67
CA GLU A 40 5.27 -3.31 0.76
C GLU A 40 4.46 -2.86 -0.45
N ARG A 41 4.83 -3.33 -1.66
CA ARG A 41 4.05 -3.10 -2.88
C ARG A 41 2.62 -3.61 -2.75
N ASP A 42 2.45 -4.85 -2.28
CA ASP A 42 1.13 -5.47 -2.15
C ASP A 42 0.27 -4.72 -1.10
N ALA A 43 0.90 -4.21 -0.02
CA ALA A 43 0.24 -3.34 0.94
C ALA A 43 -0.23 -2.02 0.29
N LEU A 44 0.60 -1.39 -0.54
CA LEU A 44 0.19 -0.19 -1.29
C LEU A 44 -0.95 -0.48 -2.27
N LEU A 45 -0.95 -1.63 -2.95
CA LEU A 45 -2.05 -2.00 -3.87
C LEU A 45 -3.34 -2.29 -3.12
N SER A 46 -3.27 -2.93 -1.95
CA SER A 46 -4.42 -3.09 -1.05
C SER A 46 -4.97 -1.74 -0.58
N PHE A 47 -4.09 -0.82 -0.22
CA PHE A 47 -4.49 0.55 0.12
C PHE A 47 -5.12 1.28 -1.08
N LYS A 48 -4.53 1.19 -2.27
CA LYS A 48 -5.10 1.75 -3.52
C LYS A 48 -6.51 1.21 -3.78
N ALA A 49 -6.76 -0.08 -3.56
CA ALA A 49 -8.09 -0.68 -3.75
C ALA A 49 -9.16 -0.14 -2.78
N SER A 50 -8.75 0.41 -1.62
CA SER A 50 -9.67 1.08 -0.68
C SER A 50 -10.01 2.53 -1.07
N LEU A 51 -9.46 3.04 -2.18
CA LEU A 51 -9.63 4.43 -2.61
C LEU A 51 -10.44 4.53 -3.90
N LEU A 52 -11.25 5.58 -3.99
CA LEU A 52 -11.75 6.11 -5.26
C LEU A 52 -10.75 7.17 -5.75
N ASP A 53 -10.36 7.06 -7.02
CA ASP A 53 -9.37 7.92 -7.66
C ASP A 53 -9.90 8.50 -9.00
N PRO A 54 -10.90 9.40 -8.95
CA PRO A 54 -11.53 9.96 -10.14
C PRO A 54 -10.57 10.78 -11.01
N ALA A 55 -9.51 11.35 -10.43
CA ALA A 55 -8.51 12.14 -11.15
C ALA A 55 -7.30 11.33 -11.64
N GLY A 56 -7.23 10.02 -11.36
CA GLY A 56 -6.12 9.16 -11.77
C GLY A 56 -4.79 9.53 -11.11
N ILE A 57 -4.81 10.06 -9.89
CA ILE A 57 -3.62 10.44 -9.10
C ILE A 57 -2.69 9.23 -8.89
N LEU A 58 -3.27 8.04 -8.74
CA LEU A 58 -2.59 6.76 -8.49
C LEU A 58 -2.35 5.96 -9.77
N SER A 59 -2.44 6.59 -10.95
CA SER A 59 -2.18 5.95 -12.26
C SER A 59 -0.79 5.35 -12.37
N SER A 60 0.22 5.94 -11.74
CA SER A 60 1.60 5.39 -11.70
C SER A 60 1.75 4.14 -10.84
N TRP A 61 0.77 3.79 -10.00
CA TRP A 61 0.85 2.67 -9.06
C TRP A 61 0.54 1.35 -9.77
N GLN A 62 1.50 0.89 -10.57
CA GLN A 62 1.45 -0.34 -11.35
C GLN A 62 2.88 -0.87 -11.61
N GLY A 63 2.99 -2.18 -11.86
CA GLY A 63 4.28 -2.85 -12.07
C GLY A 63 5.00 -3.23 -10.77
N GLU A 64 6.24 -3.70 -10.91
CA GLU A 64 6.98 -4.34 -9.81
C GLU A 64 7.68 -3.33 -8.87
N ASP A 65 8.24 -2.26 -9.43
CA ASP A 65 9.04 -1.31 -8.65
C ASP A 65 8.20 -0.15 -8.09
N CYS A 66 7.58 -0.38 -6.93
CA CYS A 66 6.81 0.64 -6.24
C CYS A 66 7.61 1.89 -5.83
N CYS A 67 8.94 1.82 -5.79
CA CYS A 67 9.77 2.96 -5.44
C CYS A 67 9.77 4.06 -6.53
N GLN A 68 9.32 3.73 -7.74
CA GLN A 68 9.10 4.68 -8.85
C GLN A 68 7.69 5.28 -8.86
N TRP A 69 6.78 4.79 -8.02
CA TRP A 69 5.40 5.26 -8.02
C TRP A 69 5.32 6.69 -7.48
N LYS A 70 4.45 7.51 -8.08
CA LYS A 70 4.23 8.89 -7.66
C LYS A 70 3.84 8.91 -6.18
N GLY A 71 4.55 9.72 -5.41
CA GLY A 71 4.31 9.88 -3.97
C GLY A 71 4.99 8.84 -3.07
N VAL A 72 5.58 7.79 -3.64
CA VAL A 72 6.33 6.76 -2.89
C VAL A 72 7.81 7.13 -2.85
N ARG A 73 8.46 6.91 -1.70
CA ARG A 73 9.92 6.99 -1.60
C ARG A 73 10.45 5.87 -0.73
N CYS A 74 11.41 5.15 -1.28
CA CYS A 74 12.15 4.11 -0.61
C CYS A 74 13.49 4.62 -0.06
N SER A 75 14.02 3.89 0.92
CA SER A 75 15.36 4.10 1.45
C SER A 75 16.38 3.56 0.45
N SER A 76 17.30 4.40 -0.04
CA SER A 76 18.40 3.95 -0.91
C SER A 76 19.37 2.98 -0.24
N ARG A 77 19.32 2.86 1.10
CA ARG A 77 20.18 1.96 1.87
C ARG A 77 19.54 0.59 2.10
N THR A 78 18.22 0.54 2.25
CA THR A 78 17.52 -0.66 2.75
C THR A 78 16.41 -1.14 1.82
N GLY A 79 16.07 -0.40 0.76
CA GLY A 79 14.94 -0.72 -0.12
C GLY A 79 13.56 -0.42 0.46
N HIS A 80 13.42 -0.46 1.80
CA HIS A 80 12.15 -0.20 2.47
C HIS A 80 11.49 1.15 2.13
N LEU A 81 10.18 1.13 1.98
CA LEU A 81 9.33 2.30 1.85
C LEU A 81 9.36 3.12 3.14
N ILE A 82 9.77 4.39 3.02
CA ILE A 82 9.92 5.31 4.15
C ILE A 82 9.01 6.54 4.07
N LYS A 83 8.44 6.84 2.90
CA LYS A 83 7.53 7.98 2.71
C LYS A 83 6.42 7.61 1.72
N LEU A 84 5.20 7.93 2.11
CA LEU A 84 4.02 7.94 1.26
C LEU A 84 3.39 9.34 1.31
N ASN A 85 3.31 10.01 0.17
CA ASN A 85 2.77 11.37 0.04
C ASN A 85 1.73 11.42 -1.08
N LEU A 86 0.47 11.49 -0.67
CA LEU A 86 -0.71 11.64 -1.51
C LEU A 86 -1.44 12.96 -1.24
N ARG A 87 -0.74 13.97 -0.73
CA ARG A 87 -1.31 15.31 -0.56
C ARG A 87 -1.90 15.82 -1.88
N ASN A 88 -3.14 16.25 -1.85
CA ASN A 88 -3.79 16.81 -3.03
C ASN A 88 -3.33 18.25 -3.27
N VAL A 89 -2.36 18.43 -4.16
CA VAL A 89 -1.80 19.76 -4.49
C VAL A 89 -2.67 20.56 -5.46
N ASP A 90 -3.54 19.91 -6.22
CA ASP A 90 -4.50 20.60 -7.10
C ASP A 90 -5.47 21.43 -6.26
N MET A 91 -5.97 20.86 -5.15
CA MET A 91 -6.81 21.56 -4.17
C MET A 91 -6.08 22.74 -3.51
N VAL A 92 -4.80 22.57 -3.17
CA VAL A 92 -4.00 23.63 -2.56
C VAL A 92 -3.83 24.82 -3.52
N HIS A 93 -3.46 24.56 -4.77
CA HIS A 93 -3.33 25.62 -5.78
C HIS A 93 -4.67 26.30 -6.07
N TYR A 94 -5.77 25.55 -6.10
CA TYR A 94 -7.09 26.12 -6.28
C TYR A 94 -7.42 27.14 -5.18
N MET A 95 -7.18 26.77 -3.91
CA MET A 95 -7.44 27.67 -2.77
C MET A 95 -6.54 28.90 -2.76
N ASP A 96 -5.28 28.77 -3.16
CA ASP A 96 -4.32 29.89 -3.18
C ASP A 96 -4.63 30.88 -4.32
N TYR A 97 -5.07 30.37 -5.49
CA TYR A 97 -5.29 31.19 -6.68
C TYR A 97 -6.71 31.78 -6.78
N TYR A 98 -7.74 31.06 -6.33
CA TYR A 98 -9.15 31.45 -6.48
C TYR A 98 -9.78 31.99 -5.19
N MET A 99 -8.99 32.52 -4.24
CA MET A 99 -9.48 33.01 -2.95
C MET A 99 -10.62 34.07 -3.04
N TYR A 100 -10.83 34.68 -4.20
CA TYR A 100 -11.88 35.68 -4.47
C TYR A 100 -12.91 35.27 -5.54
N ASP A 101 -12.81 34.06 -6.11
CA ASP A 101 -13.80 33.53 -7.04
C ASP A 101 -14.74 32.59 -6.25
N TYR A 102 -16.04 32.88 -6.27
CA TYR A 102 -17.06 32.07 -5.59
C TYR A 102 -17.32 30.71 -6.26
N SER A 103 -16.51 30.34 -7.26
CA SER A 103 -16.44 28.99 -7.78
C SER A 103 -15.98 28.05 -6.65
N TYR A 104 -16.80 27.04 -6.33
CA TYR A 104 -16.41 26.03 -5.37
C TYR A 104 -15.32 25.13 -5.99
N PRO A 105 -14.26 24.79 -5.23
CA PRO A 105 -13.24 23.83 -5.67
C PRO A 105 -13.93 22.56 -6.14
N ASN A 106 -13.50 22.05 -7.30
CA ASN A 106 -14.03 20.80 -7.81
C ASN A 106 -13.49 19.63 -6.98
N MET A 107 -14.17 19.37 -5.86
CA MET A 107 -13.84 18.30 -4.90
C MET A 107 -13.91 16.91 -5.54
N SER A 108 -14.55 16.76 -6.71
CA SER A 108 -14.62 15.51 -7.46
C SER A 108 -13.26 14.99 -7.93
N ARG A 109 -12.18 15.76 -7.77
CA ARG A 109 -10.81 15.35 -8.12
C ARG A 109 -10.02 14.76 -6.95
N SER A 110 -10.54 14.82 -5.73
CA SER A 110 -9.86 14.30 -4.53
C SER A 110 -9.93 12.78 -4.43
N LEU A 111 -8.94 12.18 -3.75
CA LEU A 111 -9.06 10.79 -3.32
C LEU A 111 -10.14 10.71 -2.23
N SER A 112 -10.97 9.67 -2.29
CA SER A 112 -11.97 9.35 -1.27
C SER A 112 -11.98 7.85 -0.96
N LEU A 113 -12.70 7.43 0.09
CA LEU A 113 -12.76 6.01 0.50
C LEU A 113 -13.87 5.30 -0.27
N SER A 114 -13.57 4.15 -0.88
CA SER A 114 -14.56 3.38 -1.66
C SER A 114 -15.61 2.68 -0.80
N ALA A 115 -15.22 2.24 0.40
CA ALA A 115 -16.09 1.55 1.35
C ALA A 115 -16.26 2.34 2.67
N GLY A 116 -15.87 3.62 2.70
CA GLY A 116 -15.88 4.44 3.92
C GLY A 116 -14.79 4.09 4.94
N GLU A 117 -13.97 3.07 4.67
CA GLU A 117 -12.89 2.63 5.56
C GLU A 117 -11.56 2.54 4.83
N MET A 118 -10.50 2.92 5.55
CA MET A 118 -9.13 2.82 5.08
C MET A 118 -8.58 1.41 5.30
N SER A 119 -7.95 0.83 4.27
CA SER A 119 -7.29 -0.48 4.39
C SER A 119 -6.23 -0.47 5.51
N SER A 120 -6.30 -1.46 6.40
CA SER A 120 -5.31 -1.68 7.46
C SER A 120 -3.96 -2.18 6.95
N SER A 121 -3.84 -2.47 5.65
CA SER A 121 -2.60 -2.87 4.98
C SER A 121 -1.43 -1.92 5.25
N LEU A 122 -1.67 -0.61 5.43
CA LEU A 122 -0.61 0.34 5.79
C LEU A 122 0.08 0.01 7.12
N ALA A 123 -0.56 -0.74 8.03
CA ALA A 123 0.05 -1.19 9.27
C ALA A 123 1.23 -2.16 9.04
N THR A 124 1.36 -2.78 7.86
CA THR A 124 2.48 -3.68 7.56
C THR A 124 3.75 -2.90 7.17
N LEU A 125 3.63 -1.61 6.85
CA LEU A 125 4.74 -0.74 6.42
C LEU A 125 5.55 -0.25 7.64
N GLN A 126 6.19 -1.17 8.37
CA GLN A 126 6.88 -0.91 9.64
C GLN A 126 8.03 0.10 9.56
N HIS A 127 8.55 0.34 8.35
CA HIS A 127 9.61 1.31 8.07
C HIS A 127 9.10 2.68 7.62
N LEU A 128 7.78 2.84 7.44
CA LEU A 128 7.15 4.09 7.04
C LEU A 128 7.40 5.16 8.11
N ARG A 129 7.96 6.29 7.69
CA ARG A 129 8.28 7.44 8.57
C ARG A 129 7.42 8.65 8.29
N TYR A 130 6.84 8.73 7.10
CA TYR A 130 6.05 9.88 6.70
C TYR A 130 4.85 9.43 5.87
N LEU A 131 3.66 9.82 6.33
CA LEU A 131 2.40 9.65 5.62
C LEU A 131 1.74 11.03 5.49
N ASP A 132 1.48 11.48 4.28
CA ASP A 132 0.69 12.69 4.04
C ASP A 132 -0.46 12.37 3.10
N LEU A 133 -1.68 12.50 3.63
CA LEU A 133 -2.93 12.32 2.90
C LEU A 133 -3.78 13.59 2.94
N SER A 134 -3.20 14.74 3.32
CA SER A 134 -3.93 15.99 3.49
C SER A 134 -4.54 16.50 2.18
N TRP A 135 -5.61 17.31 2.28
CA TRP A 135 -6.35 17.88 1.16
C TRP A 135 -7.11 16.85 0.28
N ASN A 136 -7.27 15.62 0.76
CA ASN A 136 -8.18 14.64 0.17
C ASN A 136 -9.55 14.67 0.86
N ASP A 137 -10.55 14.05 0.25
CA ASP A 137 -11.91 13.99 0.76
C ASP A 137 -12.19 12.60 1.34
N PHE A 138 -11.70 12.37 2.56
CA PHE A 138 -12.06 11.17 3.31
C PHE A 138 -13.30 11.38 4.19
N ASN A 139 -14.17 12.33 3.85
CA ASN A 139 -15.47 12.53 4.49
C ASN A 139 -15.41 12.58 6.04
N GLY A 140 -14.42 13.29 6.60
CA GLY A 140 -14.23 13.40 8.05
C GLY A 140 -13.78 12.11 8.76
N THR A 141 -13.32 11.09 8.03
CA THR A 141 -12.87 9.82 8.62
C THR A 141 -11.70 10.06 9.58
N SER A 142 -11.89 9.64 10.82
CA SER A 142 -10.86 9.68 11.85
C SER A 142 -9.61 8.92 11.43
N ILE A 143 -8.46 9.36 11.93
CA ILE A 143 -7.20 8.66 11.68
C ILE A 143 -7.30 7.21 12.19
N PRO A 144 -7.09 6.19 11.34
CA PRO A 144 -7.27 4.81 11.76
C PRO A 144 -6.31 4.39 12.88
N VAL A 145 -6.84 3.66 13.88
CA VAL A 145 -6.08 3.23 15.08
C VAL A 145 -4.88 2.35 14.72
N PHE A 146 -4.95 1.58 13.64
CA PHE A 146 -3.84 0.72 13.21
C PHE A 146 -2.57 1.52 12.92
N LEU A 147 -2.66 2.81 12.55
CA LEU A 147 -1.49 3.67 12.31
C LEU A 147 -0.70 3.94 13.60
N ALA A 148 -1.29 3.74 14.79
CA ALA A 148 -0.60 3.83 16.06
C ALA A 148 0.46 2.73 16.25
N SER A 149 0.38 1.63 15.49
CA SER A 149 1.41 0.57 15.50
C SER A 149 2.74 1.01 14.86
N LEU A 150 2.72 2.05 14.02
CA LEU A 150 3.87 2.55 13.29
C LEU A 150 4.67 3.55 14.14
N LYS A 151 5.58 3.02 14.96
CA LYS A 151 6.28 3.77 16.03
C LYS A 151 7.05 5.02 15.58
N ASN A 152 7.48 5.08 14.32
CA ASN A 152 8.27 6.20 13.78
C ASN A 152 7.49 7.07 12.79
N LEU A 153 6.16 6.92 12.74
CA LEU A 153 5.33 7.58 11.74
C LEU A 153 5.04 9.02 12.12
N ARG A 154 5.45 9.95 11.26
CA ARG A 154 4.89 11.30 11.19
C ARG A 154 3.75 11.29 10.18
N LYS A 155 2.53 11.54 10.64
CA LYS A 155 1.33 11.59 9.79
C LYS A 155 0.79 13.00 9.63
N ARG A 156 0.27 13.31 8.45
CA ARG A 156 -0.59 14.45 8.15
C ARG A 156 -1.81 13.90 7.44
N CYS A 157 -2.95 13.97 8.07
CA CYS A 157 -4.20 13.44 7.51
C CYS A 157 -5.23 14.55 7.35
N CYS A 158 -6.39 14.13 6.87
CA CYS A 158 -7.61 14.91 6.80
C CYS A 158 -7.95 15.48 8.19
N GLU A 159 -8.64 16.61 8.20
CA GLU A 159 -9.02 17.32 9.43
C GLU A 159 -9.46 16.31 10.49
N GLU A 160 -8.76 16.32 11.63
CA GLU A 160 -9.31 15.70 12.83
C GLU A 160 -10.65 16.40 13.03
N GLY A 161 -11.76 15.65 13.02
CA GLY A 161 -13.06 16.19 13.37
C GLY A 161 -12.90 16.91 14.70
N GLY A 162 -12.82 18.24 14.62
CA GLY A 162 -12.81 19.11 15.78
C GLY A 162 -14.22 19.11 16.30
N ASP A 163 -14.37 18.72 17.56
CA ASP A 163 -15.56 19.00 18.35
C ASP A 163 -15.95 20.49 18.17
N VAL A 164 -17.13 20.73 17.59
CA VAL A 164 -18.00 21.88 17.87
C VAL A 164 -19.45 21.41 17.95
#